data_AF-A0A5N6GUZ3-F1
#
_entry.id   AF-A0A5N6GUZ3-F1
#
_cell.length_a   1.000
_cell.length_b   1.000
_cell.length_c   1.000
_cell.angle_alpha   90.00
_cell.angle_beta   90.00
_cell.angle_gamma   90.00
#
_symmetry.space_group_name_H-M   'P 1'
#
loop_
_entity.id
_entity.type
_entity.pdbx_description
1 polymer ?
#
loop_
_entity_poly.entity_id
_entity_poly.type
_entity_poly.pdbx_seq_one_letter_code
_entity_poly.pdbx_strand_id
1 'polypeptide(L)'
;MPRTIPGFFSHAPLCCESRMIRRRTEDNSKGNVNRWRYTCRECDRMVFDDWEGIRDGNPSCYCGEISRGQVEKGEAYVFRCARKQCWFKDVLEEDEL
;
A
#
# COMPACT_ATOMS: atom_id res chain seq x y z
N MET A 1 -8.88 -21.99 16.37
CA MET A 1 -9.14 -20.61 15.91
C MET A 1 -8.23 -20.33 14.72
N PRO A 2 -8.73 -20.09 13.50
CA PRO A 2 -7.85 -19.59 12.46
C PRO A 2 -7.32 -18.23 12.90
N ARG A 3 -6.00 -18.10 13.06
CA ARG A 3 -5.36 -16.81 13.31
C ARG A 3 -5.54 -15.97 12.06
N THR A 4 -6.53 -15.08 12.04
CA THR A 4 -6.67 -14.07 10.99
C THR A 4 -5.41 -13.23 11.01
N ILE A 5 -4.59 -13.29 9.96
CA ILE A 5 -3.44 -12.38 9.80
C ILE A 5 -4.01 -10.96 9.80
N PRO A 6 -3.67 -10.09 10.75
CA PRO A 6 -4.24 -8.75 10.83
C PRO A 6 -3.93 -7.99 9.55
N GLY A 7 -4.97 -7.61 8.81
CA GLY A 7 -4.86 -6.71 7.68
C GLY A 7 -4.72 -5.26 8.14
N PHE A 8 -4.22 -4.41 7.27
CA PHE A 8 -4.28 -2.97 7.45
C PHE A 8 -5.73 -2.45 7.37
N PHE A 9 -6.54 -3.06 6.50
CA PHE A 9 -7.94 -2.74 6.37
C PHE A 9 -8.81 -3.62 7.27
N SER A 10 -9.72 -3.00 8.02
CA SER A 10 -10.73 -3.72 8.80
C SER A 10 -11.75 -4.45 7.92
N HIS A 11 -11.97 -3.97 6.69
CA HIS A 11 -12.87 -4.55 5.70
C HIS A 11 -12.27 -4.39 4.29
N ALA A 12 -12.69 -5.24 3.35
CA ALA A 12 -12.28 -5.12 1.96
C ALA A 12 -12.67 -3.72 1.40
N PRO A 13 -11.70 -2.95 0.85
CA PRO A 13 -11.99 -1.65 0.25
C PRO A 13 -12.84 -1.80 -1.03
N LEU A 14 -13.52 -0.71 -1.39
CA LEU A 14 -14.29 -0.59 -2.62
C LEU A 14 -13.42 -0.01 -3.74
N CYS A 15 -13.61 -0.51 -4.95
CA CYS A 15 -13.06 0.05 -6.19
C CYS A 15 -13.97 -0.32 -7.35
N CYS A 16 -14.30 0.65 -8.21
CA CYS A 16 -15.28 0.49 -9.30
C CYS A 16 -16.61 -0.09 -8.78
N GLU A 17 -17.12 0.50 -7.68
CA GLU A 17 -18.37 0.08 -7.01
C GLU A 17 -18.40 -1.37 -6.44
N SER A 18 -17.31 -2.12 -6.63
CA SER A 18 -17.16 -3.52 -6.23
C SER A 18 -16.18 -3.67 -5.07
N ARG A 19 -16.41 -4.66 -4.19
CA ARG A 19 -15.42 -5.06 -3.17
C ARG A 19 -14.19 -5.67 -3.84
N MET A 20 -13.01 -5.18 -3.48
CA MET A 20 -11.75 -5.72 -3.99
C MET A 20 -11.48 -7.13 -3.44
N ILE A 21 -10.75 -7.95 -4.20
CA ILE A 21 -10.37 -9.30 -3.79
C ILE A 21 -9.04 -9.26 -3.05
N ARG A 22 -8.98 -9.91 -1.89
CA ARG A 22 -7.73 -10.12 -1.16
C ARG A 22 -6.92 -11.28 -1.75
N ARG A 23 -5.64 -11.04 -2.06
CA ARG A 23 -4.70 -12.03 -2.60
C ARG A 23 -3.34 -11.88 -1.93
N ARG A 24 -2.62 -12.99 -1.79
CA ARG A 24 -1.21 -12.97 -1.40
C ARG A 24 -0.36 -12.78 -2.65
N THR A 25 0.68 -11.96 -2.57
CA THR A 25 1.66 -11.80 -3.64
C THR A 25 2.55 -13.04 -3.70
N GLU A 26 2.62 -13.69 -4.87
CA GLU A 26 3.40 -14.92 -5.08
C GLU A 26 4.73 -14.67 -5.78
N ASP A 27 4.82 -13.57 -6.53
CA ASP A 27 6.02 -13.16 -7.25
C ASP A 27 6.94 -12.30 -6.37
N ASN A 28 8.26 -12.53 -6.46
CA ASN A 28 9.27 -11.79 -5.71
C ASN A 28 10.10 -10.81 -6.56
N SER A 29 9.77 -10.60 -7.83
CA SER A 29 10.55 -9.70 -8.73
C SER A 29 10.71 -8.26 -8.20
N LYS A 30 9.84 -7.85 -7.27
CA LYS A 30 9.84 -6.53 -6.62
C LYS A 30 10.02 -6.59 -5.10
N GLY A 31 10.51 -7.71 -4.55
CA GLY A 31 10.70 -7.86 -3.10
C GLY A 31 9.40 -7.89 -2.27
N ASN A 32 8.26 -8.18 -2.92
CA ASN A 32 6.93 -8.09 -2.30
C ASN A 32 6.29 -9.47 -2.05
N VAL A 33 7.05 -10.56 -2.14
CA VAL A 33 6.51 -11.91 -1.94
C VAL A 33 5.87 -12.06 -0.56
N ASN A 34 4.81 -12.86 -0.47
CA ASN A 34 4.01 -13.11 0.72
C ASN A 34 3.22 -11.91 1.28
N ARG A 35 3.36 -10.71 0.71
CA ARG A 35 2.56 -9.55 1.11
C ARG A 35 1.12 -9.67 0.64
N TRP A 36 0.19 -9.38 1.54
CA TRP A 36 -1.24 -9.37 1.23
C TRP A 36 -1.63 -8.07 0.54
N ARG A 37 -2.50 -8.17 -0.47
CA ARG A 37 -3.03 -7.02 -1.20
C ARG A 37 -4.48 -7.23 -1.59
N TYR A 38 -5.20 -6.13 -1.75
CA TYR A 38 -6.47 -6.08 -2.45
C TYR A 38 -6.25 -5.69 -3.91
N THR A 39 -6.92 -6.38 -4.83
CA THR A 39 -6.94 -6.06 -6.26
C THR A 39 -8.37 -5.83 -6.74
N CYS A 40 -8.59 -4.78 -7.53
CA CYS A 40 -9.86 -4.59 -8.22
C CYS A 40 -9.97 -5.60 -9.38
N ARG A 41 -11.19 -6.00 -9.73
CA ARG A 41 -11.47 -6.90 -10.86
C ARG A 41 -11.64 -6.14 -12.17
N GLU A 42 -12.06 -4.88 -12.09
CA GLU A 42 -12.47 -4.07 -13.23
C GLU A 42 -11.36 -3.12 -13.69
N CYS A 43 -10.42 -2.78 -12.80
CA CYS A 43 -9.22 -2.05 -13.14
C CYS A 43 -7.99 -2.69 -12.47
N ASP A 44 -6.80 -2.35 -12.95
CA ASP A 44 -5.53 -2.84 -12.41
C ASP A 44 -5.12 -2.19 -11.08
N ARG A 45 -6.06 -1.53 -10.39
CA ARG A 45 -5.79 -0.92 -9.10
C ARG A 45 -5.55 -1.98 -8.04
N MET A 46 -4.46 -1.80 -7.31
CA MET A 46 -4.12 -2.60 -6.13
C MET A 46 -3.74 -1.73 -4.94
N VAL A 47 -4.02 -2.25 -3.74
CA VAL A 47 -3.58 -1.66 -2.46
C VAL A 47 -3.09 -2.78 -1.55
N PHE A 48 -2.00 -2.58 -0.82
CA PHE A 48 -1.47 -3.58 0.09
C PHE A 48 -2.24 -3.57 1.42
N ASP A 49 -2.46 -4.76 1.98
CA ASP A 49 -3.21 -5.00 3.21
C ASP A 49 -2.26 -5.45 4.34
N ASP A 50 -1.22 -4.64 4.58
CA ASP A 50 -0.20 -4.87 5.60
C ASP A 50 0.33 -3.53 6.14
N TRP A 51 1.18 -3.58 7.17
CA TRP A 51 1.75 -2.41 7.84
C TRP A 51 3.17 -2.07 7.38
N GLU A 52 3.69 -2.77 6.38
CA GLU A 52 5.05 -2.55 5.90
C GLU A 52 5.14 -1.21 5.12
N GLY A 53 6.14 -0.40 5.47
CA GLY A 53 6.32 0.97 4.99
C GLY A 53 5.50 2.04 5.74
N ILE A 54 4.66 1.65 6.69
CA ILE A 54 3.87 2.58 7.52
C ILE A 54 4.63 2.82 8.84
N ARG A 55 4.99 4.07 9.11
CA ARG A 55 5.74 4.47 10.32
C ARG A 55 5.18 5.78 10.87
N ASP A 56 5.34 5.99 12.16
CA ASP A 56 5.12 7.30 12.77
C ASP A 56 6.12 8.30 12.17
N GLY A 57 5.64 9.49 11.78
CA GLY A 57 6.43 10.50 11.09
C GLY A 57 6.33 10.47 9.56
N ASN A 58 5.69 9.45 8.96
CA ASN A 58 5.35 9.50 7.53
C ASN A 58 4.50 10.74 7.22
N PRO A 59 4.71 11.42 6.07
CA PRO A 59 3.92 12.60 5.71
C PRO A 59 2.44 12.23 5.53
N SER A 60 1.55 13.14 5.90
CA SER A 60 0.11 12.94 5.74
C SER A 60 -0.29 13.04 4.27
N CYS A 61 -1.24 12.20 3.85
CA CYS A 61 -1.79 12.26 2.50
C CYS A 61 -2.67 13.51 2.31
N TYR A 62 -2.93 13.89 1.06
CA TYR A 62 -3.91 14.95 0.74
C TYR A 62 -5.34 14.66 1.23
N CYS A 63 -5.66 13.39 1.50
CA CYS A 63 -6.95 12.97 2.07
C CYS A 63 -6.94 12.86 3.61
N GLY A 64 -5.86 13.26 4.29
CA GLY A 64 -5.71 13.14 5.75
C GLY A 64 -5.36 11.75 6.25
N GLU A 65 -5.29 10.75 5.37
CA GLU A 65 -4.87 9.39 5.71
C GLU A 65 -3.34 9.26 5.82
N ILE A 66 -2.89 8.18 6.44
CA ILE A 66 -1.47 7.85 6.55
C ILE A 66 -0.86 7.44 5.20
N SER A 67 0.38 7.85 4.96
CA SER A 67 1.16 7.39 3.83
C SER A 67 2.01 6.17 4.17
N ARG A 68 2.50 5.51 3.12
CA ARG A 68 3.41 4.38 3.17
C ARG A 68 4.63 4.72 2.35
N GLY A 69 5.80 4.52 2.93
CA GLY A 69 7.06 4.58 2.23
C GLY A 69 7.36 3.28 1.48
N GLN A 70 7.93 3.41 0.29
CA GLN A 70 8.31 2.30 -0.57
C GLN A 70 9.45 2.71 -1.52
N VAL A 71 10.28 1.75 -1.90
CA VAL A 71 11.28 1.97 -2.95
C VAL A 71 10.61 1.78 -4.31
N GLU A 72 10.67 2.80 -5.17
CA GLU A 72 10.27 2.69 -6.59
C GLU A 72 11.51 2.50 -7.48
N LYS A 73 11.32 2.09 -8.75
CA LYS A 73 12.44 1.86 -9.68
C LYS A 73 13.31 3.13 -9.79
N GLY A 74 14.61 3.00 -9.51
CA GLY A 74 15.57 4.12 -9.51
C GLY A 74 15.96 4.63 -8.13
N GLU A 75 15.86 3.79 -7.09
CA GLU A 75 16.36 4.00 -5.70
C GLU A 75 15.71 5.12 -4.89
N ALA A 76 14.91 5.98 -5.52
CA ALA A 76 14.09 6.97 -4.81
C ALA A 76 13.11 6.27 -3.84
N TYR A 77 13.27 6.56 -2.55
CA TYR A 77 12.28 6.21 -1.54
C TYR A 77 11.11 7.19 -1.64
N VAL A 78 9.91 6.68 -1.86
CA VAL A 78 8.72 7.50 -2.06
C VAL A 78 7.63 7.17 -1.06
N PHE A 79 6.87 8.18 -0.66
CA PHE A 79 5.64 8.00 0.09
C PHE A 79 4.44 8.02 -0.84
N ARG A 80 3.52 7.07 -0.67
CA ARG A 80 2.23 7.02 -1.34
C ARG A 80 1.10 6.89 -0.32
N CYS A 81 -0.10 7.31 -0.69
CA CYS A 81 -1.27 7.06 0.16
C CYS A 81 -1.48 5.56 0.41
N ALA A 82 -1.44 5.13 1.67
CA ALA A 82 -1.52 3.71 2.04
C ALA A 82 -2.88 3.10 1.67
N ARG A 83 -3.95 3.90 1.73
CA ARG A 83 -5.30 3.52 1.30
C ARG A 83 -5.59 3.79 -0.18
N LYS A 84 -4.67 4.45 -0.89
CA LYS A 84 -4.83 4.91 -2.27
C LYS A 84 -6.06 5.81 -2.48
N GLN A 85 -6.55 6.48 -1.45
CA GLN A 85 -7.73 7.36 -1.54
C GLN A 85 -7.45 8.67 -2.28
N CYS A 86 -6.19 9.09 -2.32
CA CYS A 86 -5.74 10.21 -3.15
C CYS A 86 -4.45 9.86 -3.91
N TRP A 87 -4.02 10.79 -4.76
CA TRP A 87 -2.82 10.68 -5.60
C TRP A 87 -1.52 11.14 -4.92
N PHE A 88 -1.52 11.28 -3.59
CA PHE A 88 -0.34 11.71 -2.83
C PHE A 88 0.91 10.90 -3.22
N LYS A 89 1.96 11.64 -3.58
CA LYS A 89 3.31 11.15 -3.84
C LYS A 89 4.27 12.17 -3.26
N ASP A 90 5.19 11.70 -2.43
CA ASP A 90 6.32 12.49 -1.94
C ASP A 90 7.60 11.69 -2.12
N VAL A 91 8.73 12.35 -2.33
CA VAL A 91 10.01 11.70 -2.63
C VAL A 91 11.03 12.15 -1.59
N LEU A 92 11.62 11.20 -0.88
CA LEU A 92 12.82 11.48 -0.08
C LEU A 92 14.02 11.41 -1.04
N GLU A 93 14.65 12.56 -1.26
CA GLU A 93 15.93 12.64 -1.96
C GLU A 93 17.06 12.18 -1.01
N GLU A 94 18.10 11.54 -1.53
CA GLU A 94 19.19 10.93 -0.73
C GLU A 94 19.95 11.94 0.14
N ASP A 95 19.81 13.24 -0.12
CA ASP A 95 20.52 14.32 0.61
C ASP A 95 19.92 14.63 2.00
N GLU A 96 18.83 13.98 2.40
CA GLU A 96 18.18 14.17 3.72
C GLU A 96 18.39 13.01 4.72
N LEU A 97 19.33 12.09 4.44
CA LEU A 97 19.67 10.92 5.27
C LEU A 97 20.93 11.10 6.14
#